data_AF-A0A9P8UQE5-F1
#
_entry.id   AF-A0A9P8UQE5-F1
#
_cell.length_a   1.000
_cell.length_b   1.000
_cell.length_c   1.000
_cell.angle_alpha   90.00
_cell.angle_beta   90.00
_cell.angle_gamma   90.00
#
_symmetry.space_group_name_H-M   'P 1'
#
loop_
_entity.id
_entity.type
_entity.pdbx_description
1 polymer ?
#
loop_
_entity_poly.entity_id
_entity_poly.type
_entity_poly.pdbx_seq_one_letter_code
_entity_poly.pdbx_strand_id
1 'polypeptide(L)'
;MAWKLQLSDLARATLRVLVVERALEPAHSRIISNVTKFGRPRTSLSDDISTVVEHATESIRIRCQEASDNIFSENPYDWLQLPSWGLFMQIGTVLAADIAATGDMQLTDKITEEICEHHKRVNGRLLHYITSAISRAFDAVKAGTVIGANRLGEMDNDRLAYANGDVGFQSTKQIMTSMSKEQILLMPLFWNRLRIEVAEYEAFRDCCNAGREMIMLTTLLNKAVGEGMFSSLRAEHPMSVPLGPISFHDELCREIDKLSRDWVPFYGNLEVPLHRTTHLALGFAEDEFKFLPLWAGGLDDETGAVFDDMDVPDTDMGPNQPGPAYITGKTIAPSSTADSDITIIGGGMSVQAVQSGANTNASVSKTTGSFVKVSPSETSNLENLDLMHSDTKSMRSAMGGIGIFSDSSTRSLRNAMDDIGMASESDEVGDIESSHNIDDDDDDDAQSLAANPDDITADSDSMSDDSDWTDIYN
;
A
#
# COMPACT_ATOMS: atom_id res chain seq x y z
N MET A 1 26.82 -0.23 -14.24
CA MET A 1 26.90 -0.12 -15.71
C MET A 1 25.92 0.93 -16.21
N ALA A 2 24.61 0.81 -15.93
CA ALA A 2 23.58 1.80 -16.30
C ALA A 2 23.95 3.25 -15.96
N TRP A 3 24.43 3.49 -14.73
CA TRP A 3 24.89 4.80 -14.27
C TRP A 3 26.02 5.41 -15.11
N LYS A 4 27.06 4.61 -15.40
CA LYS A 4 28.21 5.06 -16.21
C LYS A 4 27.84 5.28 -17.68
N LEU A 5 26.80 4.62 -18.15
CA LEU A 5 26.30 4.71 -19.53
C LEU A 5 25.13 5.70 -19.67
N GLN A 6 24.72 6.36 -18.58
CA GLN A 6 23.61 7.31 -18.55
C GLN A 6 22.29 6.75 -19.14
N LEU A 7 22.02 5.46 -18.88
CA LEU A 7 20.78 4.81 -19.32
C LEU A 7 19.65 5.12 -18.33
N SER A 8 18.92 6.20 -18.58
CA SER A 8 17.87 6.74 -17.68
C SER A 8 16.91 5.66 -17.16
N ASP A 9 16.22 4.97 -18.07
CA ASP A 9 15.21 3.95 -17.75
C ASP A 9 15.76 2.83 -16.86
N LEU A 10 16.96 2.34 -17.20
CA LEU A 10 17.61 1.28 -16.44
C LEU A 10 18.11 1.78 -15.08
N ALA A 11 18.55 3.04 -15.00
CA ALA A 11 18.96 3.67 -13.74
C ALA A 11 17.76 3.82 -12.79
N ARG A 12 16.63 4.36 -13.27
CA ARG A 12 15.39 4.50 -12.50
C ARG A 12 14.88 3.16 -12.00
N ALA A 13 14.78 2.17 -12.88
CA ALA A 13 14.31 0.83 -12.52
C ALA A 13 15.23 0.12 -11.52
N THR A 14 16.55 0.27 -11.67
CA THR A 14 17.52 -0.29 -10.71
C THR A 14 17.41 0.42 -9.36
N LEU A 15 17.25 1.75 -9.35
CA LEU A 15 17.05 2.53 -8.13
C LEU A 15 15.82 2.02 -7.38
N ARG A 16 14.67 1.86 -8.06
CA ARG A 16 13.43 1.34 -7.45
C ARG A 16 13.68 0.05 -6.67
N VAL A 17 14.35 -0.92 -7.31
CA VAL A 17 14.66 -2.23 -6.67
C VAL A 17 15.61 -2.06 -5.49
N LEU A 18 16.71 -1.31 -5.65
CA LEU A 18 17.69 -1.12 -4.58
C LEU A 18 17.09 -0.44 -3.36
N VAL A 19 16.32 0.62 -3.58
CA VAL A 19 15.69 1.45 -2.55
C VAL A 19 14.63 0.64 -1.80
N VAL A 20 13.75 -0.10 -2.49
CA VAL A 20 12.74 -0.94 -1.80
C VAL A 20 13.40 -2.06 -1.00
N GLU A 21 14.38 -2.78 -1.58
CA GLU A 21 15.08 -3.84 -0.85
C GLU A 21 15.85 -3.32 0.37
N ARG A 22 16.36 -2.08 0.31
CA ARG A 22 17.01 -1.40 1.44
C ARG A 22 15.99 -0.93 2.48
N ALA A 23 14.84 -0.40 2.05
CA ALA A 23 13.77 0.07 2.93
C ALA A 23 13.15 -1.07 3.75
N LEU A 24 13.12 -2.28 3.20
CA LEU A 24 12.71 -3.51 3.88
C LEU A 24 13.65 -3.99 4.99
N GLU A 25 14.83 -3.38 5.13
CA GLU A 25 15.72 -3.67 6.24
C GLU A 25 15.42 -2.79 7.46
N PRO A 26 15.69 -3.28 8.67
CA PRO A 26 15.58 -2.46 9.86
C PRO A 26 16.47 -1.21 9.75
N ALA A 27 15.90 -0.02 10.02
CA ALA A 27 16.60 1.26 9.88
C ALA A 27 17.94 1.34 10.62
N HIS A 28 18.07 0.62 11.74
CA HIS A 28 19.24 0.66 12.62
C HIS A 28 20.17 -0.56 12.49
N SER A 29 20.04 -1.38 11.44
CA SER A 29 20.93 -2.52 11.26
C SER A 29 22.34 -2.07 10.91
N ARG A 30 23.24 -2.06 11.91
CA ARG A 30 24.67 -1.76 11.73
C ARG A 30 25.42 -2.83 10.94
N ILE A 31 24.84 -4.02 10.83
CA ILE A 31 25.38 -5.13 10.05
C ILE A 31 24.65 -5.15 8.72
N ILE A 32 25.35 -4.73 7.67
CA ILE A 32 24.88 -4.86 6.30
C ILE A 32 25.21 -6.28 5.86
N SER A 33 24.18 -7.12 5.72
CA SER A 33 24.31 -8.45 5.14
C SER A 33 24.79 -8.33 3.69
N ASN A 34 25.57 -9.31 3.21
CA ASN A 34 25.96 -9.42 1.80
C ASN A 34 24.79 -9.84 0.89
N VAL A 35 23.64 -10.16 1.46
CA VAL A 35 22.40 -10.47 0.74
C VAL A 35 21.25 -9.63 1.29
N THR A 36 20.35 -9.19 0.41
CA THR A 36 19.13 -8.46 0.80
C THR A 36 18.14 -9.40 1.49
N LYS A 37 17.07 -8.84 2.07
CA LYS A 37 16.01 -9.61 2.74
C LYS A 37 15.43 -10.71 1.84
N PHE A 38 15.36 -10.49 0.53
CA PHE A 38 14.87 -11.46 -0.46
C PHE A 38 15.96 -12.34 -1.09
N GLY A 39 17.21 -12.24 -0.62
CA GLY A 39 18.32 -13.09 -1.04
C GLY A 39 19.13 -12.57 -2.22
N ARG A 40 18.86 -11.34 -2.71
CA ARG A 40 19.66 -10.75 -3.78
C ARG A 40 21.07 -10.43 -3.28
N PRO A 41 22.13 -10.85 -3.98
CA PRO A 41 23.50 -10.51 -3.63
C PRO A 41 23.72 -8.99 -3.69
N ARG A 42 24.41 -8.47 -2.69
CA ARG A 42 24.81 -7.06 -2.64
C ARG A 42 26.18 -6.89 -3.25
N THR A 43 26.32 -5.79 -3.98
CA THR A 43 27.61 -5.32 -4.46
C THR A 43 27.86 -3.95 -3.85
N SER A 44 29.13 -3.64 -3.57
CA SER A 44 29.51 -2.31 -3.12
C SER A 44 29.16 -1.30 -4.21
N LEU A 45 28.37 -0.29 -3.84
CA LEU A 45 28.08 0.86 -4.69
C LEU A 45 29.24 1.87 -4.57
N SER A 46 29.41 2.73 -5.58
CA SER A 46 30.26 3.92 -5.41
C SER A 46 29.58 4.90 -4.46
N ASP A 47 30.37 5.73 -3.78
CA ASP A 47 29.88 6.66 -2.76
C ASP A 47 28.70 7.50 -3.26
N ASP A 48 28.81 8.11 -4.45
CA ASP A 48 27.73 8.92 -5.06
C ASP A 48 26.40 8.14 -5.19
N ILE A 49 26.46 6.89 -5.64
CA ILE A 49 25.25 6.06 -5.82
C ILE A 49 24.73 5.60 -4.46
N SER A 50 25.62 5.33 -3.51
CA SER A 50 25.23 4.96 -2.14
C SER A 50 24.44 6.09 -1.48
N THR A 51 24.92 7.33 -1.58
CA THR A 51 24.24 8.53 -1.05
C THR A 51 22.85 8.70 -1.67
N VAL A 52 22.71 8.55 -2.99
CA VAL A 52 21.40 8.61 -3.67
C VAL A 52 20.45 7.54 -3.17
N VAL A 53 20.92 6.29 -3.08
CA VAL A 53 20.11 5.17 -2.59
C VAL A 53 19.72 5.39 -1.13
N GLU A 54 20.58 5.93 -0.28
CA GLU A 54 20.30 6.24 1.12
C GLU A 54 19.21 7.29 1.28
N HIS A 55 19.31 8.42 0.57
CA HIS A 55 18.29 9.46 0.63
C HIS A 55 16.94 9.00 0.08
N ALA A 56 16.93 8.30 -1.06
CA ALA A 56 15.71 7.73 -1.61
C ALA A 56 15.10 6.66 -0.69
N THR A 57 15.94 5.86 -0.01
CA THR A 57 15.50 4.89 1.02
C THR A 57 14.84 5.56 2.20
N GLU A 58 15.38 6.70 2.65
CA GLU A 58 14.75 7.44 3.75
C GLU A 58 13.42 8.06 3.32
N SER A 59 13.37 8.64 2.12
CA SER A 59 12.13 9.20 1.55
C SER A 59 11.01 8.17 1.46
N ILE A 60 11.29 6.97 0.93
CA ILE A 60 10.26 5.92 0.83
C ILE A 60 9.86 5.38 2.21
N ARG A 61 10.77 5.34 3.19
CA ARG A 61 10.43 4.94 4.57
C ARG A 61 9.48 5.93 5.22
N ILE A 62 9.73 7.23 5.06
CA ILE A 62 8.83 8.29 5.53
C ILE A 62 7.45 8.11 4.88
N ARG A 63 7.39 7.95 3.55
CA ARG A 63 6.12 7.71 2.85
C ARG A 63 5.41 6.43 3.31
N CYS A 64 6.13 5.34 3.56
CA CYS A 64 5.56 4.12 4.12
C CYS A 64 5.04 4.32 5.54
N GLN A 65 5.74 5.09 6.37
CA GLN A 65 5.31 5.41 7.73
C GLN A 65 4.03 6.25 7.69
N GLU A 66 3.99 7.32 6.90
CA GLU A 66 2.81 8.16 6.72
C GLU A 66 1.62 7.36 6.17
N ALA A 67 1.85 6.50 5.18
CA ALA A 67 0.80 5.62 4.65
C ALA A 67 0.31 4.61 5.68
N SER A 68 1.21 4.05 6.51
CA SER A 68 0.86 3.16 7.62
C SER A 68 0.03 3.89 8.66
N ASP A 69 0.46 5.07 9.09
CA ASP A 69 -0.24 5.87 10.10
C ASP A 69 -1.63 6.27 9.61
N ASN A 70 -1.77 6.64 8.34
CA ASN A 70 -3.06 7.02 7.77
C ASN A 70 -3.99 5.82 7.52
N ILE A 71 -3.50 4.72 6.95
CA ILE A 71 -4.34 3.56 6.63
C ILE A 71 -4.79 2.82 7.89
N PHE A 72 -3.96 2.78 8.92
CA PHE A 72 -4.28 2.17 10.21
C PHE A 72 -4.81 3.20 11.24
N SER A 73 -5.13 4.43 10.80
CA SER A 73 -5.71 5.46 11.66
C SER A 73 -7.15 5.13 12.08
N GLU A 74 -7.70 5.93 12.99
CA GLU A 74 -9.12 5.88 13.35
C GLU A 74 -10.05 6.29 12.19
N ASN A 75 -9.55 7.04 11.21
CA ASN A 75 -10.34 7.52 10.08
C ASN A 75 -9.59 7.43 8.73
N PRO A 76 -9.48 6.22 8.14
CA PRO A 76 -8.80 6.04 6.86
C PRO A 76 -9.47 6.78 5.69
N TYR A 77 -10.76 7.10 5.80
CA TYR A 77 -11.51 7.76 4.72
C TYR A 77 -11.09 9.20 4.49
N ASP A 78 -10.65 9.91 5.53
CA ASP A 78 -10.13 11.29 5.40
C ASP A 78 -8.87 11.29 4.52
N TRP A 79 -7.99 10.30 4.70
CA TRP A 79 -6.78 10.16 3.89
C TRP A 79 -7.08 9.76 2.44
N LEU A 80 -8.10 8.93 2.22
CA LEU A 80 -8.57 8.56 0.87
C LEU A 80 -9.28 9.72 0.15
N GLN A 81 -9.65 10.79 0.87
CA GLN A 81 -10.31 11.99 0.33
C GLN A 81 -11.58 11.68 -0.47
N LEU A 82 -12.38 10.72 0.01
CA LEU A 82 -13.64 10.33 -0.62
C LEU A 82 -14.64 11.50 -0.63
N PRO A 83 -15.06 12.06 -1.79
CA PRO A 83 -16.13 13.06 -1.87
C PRO A 83 -17.39 12.70 -1.06
N SER A 84 -17.87 11.45 -1.15
CA SER A 84 -19.08 11.02 -0.44
C SER A 84 -18.87 10.99 1.09
N TRP A 85 -17.64 10.71 1.54
CA TRP A 85 -17.28 10.80 2.95
C TRP A 85 -17.18 12.24 3.44
N GLY A 86 -16.56 13.13 2.65
CA GLY A 86 -16.51 14.56 2.96
C GLY A 86 -17.90 15.16 3.15
N LEU A 87 -18.83 14.83 2.24
CA LEU A 87 -20.24 15.19 2.37
C LEU A 87 -20.88 14.58 3.64
N PHE A 88 -20.62 13.31 3.92
CA PHE A 88 -21.12 12.63 5.11
C PHE A 88 -20.66 13.31 6.41
N MET A 89 -19.39 13.74 6.48
CA MET A 89 -18.85 14.46 7.62
C MET A 89 -19.43 15.87 7.74
N GLN A 90 -19.63 16.56 6.62
CA GLN A 90 -20.30 17.86 6.59
C GLN A 90 -21.75 17.80 7.09
N ILE A 91 -22.50 16.75 6.75
CA ILE A 91 -23.84 16.54 7.31
C ILE A 91 -23.76 16.45 8.83
N GLY A 92 -22.77 15.71 9.36
CA GLY A 92 -22.54 15.61 10.81
C GLY A 92 -22.25 16.96 11.47
N THR A 93 -21.48 17.85 10.83
CA THR A 93 -21.19 19.19 11.37
C THR A 93 -22.41 20.10 11.36
N VAL A 94 -23.22 20.05 10.29
CA VAL A 94 -24.48 20.80 10.20
C VAL A 94 -25.46 20.35 11.28
N LEU A 95 -25.61 19.04 11.47
CA LEU A 95 -26.48 18.48 12.51
C LEU A 95 -26.04 18.91 13.92
N ALA A 96 -24.73 18.89 14.20
CA ALA A 96 -24.20 19.33 15.48
C ALA A 96 -24.45 20.82 15.74
N ALA A 97 -24.30 21.67 14.71
CA ALA A 97 -24.57 23.09 14.80
C ALA A 97 -26.06 23.40 15.03
N ASP A 98 -26.96 22.67 14.35
CA ASP A 98 -28.40 22.83 14.48
C ASP A 98 -28.90 22.42 15.87
N ILE A 99 -28.40 21.29 16.41
CA ILE A 99 -28.67 20.88 17.79
C ILE A 99 -28.24 21.96 18.80
N ALA A 100 -27.07 22.55 18.59
CA ALA A 100 -26.56 23.60 19.48
C ALA A 100 -27.40 24.89 19.42
N ALA A 101 -28.01 25.19 18.26
CA ALA A 101 -28.82 26.39 18.06
C ALA A 101 -30.27 26.25 18.58
N THR A 102 -30.83 25.03 18.55
CA THR A 102 -32.29 24.85 18.67
C THR A 102 -32.81 24.86 20.11
N GLY A 103 -31.97 24.60 21.12
CA GLY A 103 -32.14 24.99 22.54
C GLY A 103 -33.38 24.56 23.34
N ASP A 104 -34.56 24.32 22.75
CA ASP A 104 -35.83 24.06 23.47
C ASP A 104 -37.05 23.65 22.57
N MET A 105 -36.88 23.23 21.30
CA MET A 105 -37.99 23.07 20.34
C MET A 105 -38.42 21.61 20.07
N GLN A 106 -39.35 21.10 20.90
CA GLN A 106 -39.75 19.68 21.04
C GLN A 106 -40.10 18.83 19.79
N LEU A 107 -40.43 19.41 18.62
CA LEU A 107 -40.85 18.62 17.44
C LEU A 107 -39.77 18.49 16.36
N THR A 108 -39.00 19.55 16.12
CA THR A 108 -37.77 19.52 15.30
C THR A 108 -36.70 18.65 15.97
N ASP A 109 -36.77 18.51 17.30
CA ASP A 109 -35.85 17.70 18.07
C ASP A 109 -35.94 16.21 17.70
N LYS A 110 -37.14 15.65 17.45
CA LYS A 110 -37.27 14.20 17.23
C LYS A 110 -36.68 13.72 15.90
N ILE A 111 -36.98 14.41 14.79
CA ILE A 111 -36.45 14.04 13.47
C ILE A 111 -34.94 14.28 13.45
N THR A 112 -34.47 15.38 14.03
CA THR A 112 -33.04 15.70 14.11
C THR A 112 -32.28 14.69 14.97
N GLU A 113 -32.85 14.28 16.11
CA GLU A 113 -32.29 13.22 16.96
C GLU A 113 -32.21 11.88 16.22
N GLU A 114 -33.27 11.49 15.50
CA GLU A 114 -33.31 10.27 14.69
C GLU A 114 -32.23 10.30 13.58
N ILE A 115 -32.11 11.42 12.86
CA ILE A 115 -31.05 11.63 11.85
C ILE A 115 -29.67 11.52 12.49
N CYS A 116 -29.44 12.14 13.65
CA CYS A 116 -28.15 12.10 14.34
C CYS A 116 -27.79 10.69 14.82
N GLU A 117 -28.77 9.93 15.31
CA GLU A 117 -28.56 8.55 15.72
C GLU A 117 -28.18 7.66 14.53
N HIS A 118 -28.90 7.80 13.41
CA HIS A 118 -28.57 7.10 12.17
C HIS A 118 -27.19 7.52 11.62
N HIS A 119 -26.85 8.82 11.65
CA HIS A 119 -25.53 9.31 11.25
C HIS A 119 -24.42 8.64 12.08
N LYS A 120 -24.54 8.64 13.42
CA LYS A 120 -23.57 7.97 14.30
C LYS A 120 -23.46 6.46 14.02
N ARG A 121 -24.59 5.78 13.80
CA ARG A 121 -24.62 4.35 13.48
C ARG A 121 -23.94 4.04 12.14
N VAL A 122 -24.24 4.83 11.10
CA VAL A 122 -23.61 4.70 9.78
C VAL A 122 -22.12 4.97 9.87
N ASN A 123 -21.71 6.04 10.57
CA ASN A 123 -20.30 6.39 10.77
C ASN A 123 -19.51 5.23 11.39
N GLY A 124 -19.98 4.70 12.53
CA GLY A 124 -19.32 3.59 13.21
C GLY A 124 -19.23 2.33 12.34
N ARG A 125 -20.24 2.05 11.50
CA ARG A 125 -20.25 0.90 10.59
C ARG A 125 -19.29 1.07 9.41
N LEU A 126 -19.24 2.25 8.80
CA LEU A 126 -18.29 2.54 7.73
C LEU A 126 -16.85 2.40 8.24
N LEU A 127 -16.53 3.02 9.38
CA LEU A 127 -15.20 2.89 9.99
C LEU A 127 -14.87 1.44 10.35
N HIS A 128 -15.83 0.71 10.93
CA HIS A 128 -15.66 -0.71 11.22
C HIS A 128 -15.42 -1.55 9.94
N TYR A 129 -16.12 -1.26 8.86
CA TYR A 129 -15.96 -1.96 7.58
C TYR A 129 -14.53 -1.82 7.04
N ILE A 130 -14.04 -0.58 6.87
CA ILE A 130 -12.72 -0.34 6.27
C ILE A 130 -11.59 -0.86 7.17
N THR A 131 -11.66 -0.64 8.48
CA THR A 131 -10.67 -1.15 9.43
C THR A 131 -10.63 -2.68 9.46
N SER A 132 -11.78 -3.33 9.34
CA SER A 132 -11.86 -4.79 9.23
C SER A 132 -11.29 -5.30 7.91
N ALA A 133 -11.58 -4.63 6.78
CA ALA A 133 -11.01 -4.98 5.47
C ALA A 133 -9.48 -4.87 5.47
N ILE A 134 -8.93 -3.78 6.03
CA ILE A 134 -7.49 -3.56 6.17
C ILE A 134 -6.86 -4.63 7.07
N SER A 135 -7.48 -4.94 8.22
CA SER A 135 -6.98 -5.95 9.15
C SER A 135 -6.97 -7.34 8.50
N ARG A 136 -8.05 -7.74 7.82
CA ARG A 136 -8.11 -9.02 7.08
C ARG A 136 -7.07 -9.09 5.97
N ALA A 137 -6.84 -7.98 5.25
CA ALA A 137 -5.81 -7.93 4.22
C ALA A 137 -4.40 -8.14 4.80
N PHE A 138 -4.12 -7.47 5.92
CA PHE A 138 -2.86 -7.60 6.64
C PHE A 138 -2.66 -9.01 7.20
N ASP A 139 -3.67 -9.57 7.86
CA ASP A 139 -3.62 -10.90 8.45
C ASP A 139 -3.47 -11.98 7.38
N ALA A 140 -4.12 -11.83 6.22
CA ALA A 140 -3.99 -12.77 5.10
C ALA A 140 -2.56 -12.78 4.53
N VAL A 141 -1.93 -11.60 4.42
CA VAL A 141 -0.52 -11.45 4.05
C VAL A 141 0.38 -12.15 5.07
N LYS A 142 0.16 -11.91 6.37
CA LYS A 142 0.94 -12.53 7.45
C LYS A 142 0.79 -14.04 7.53
N ALA A 143 -0.43 -14.55 7.36
CA ALA A 143 -0.72 -15.98 7.37
C ALA A 143 -0.20 -16.68 6.10
N GLY A 144 0.10 -15.91 5.04
CA GLY A 144 0.39 -16.44 3.72
C GLY A 144 -0.83 -17.12 3.09
N THR A 145 -2.03 -16.68 3.44
CA THR A 145 -3.32 -17.15 2.89
C THR A 145 -3.82 -16.27 1.75
N VAL A 146 -2.93 -15.41 1.21
CA VAL A 146 -3.22 -14.57 0.05
C VAL A 146 -3.67 -15.46 -1.12
N ILE A 147 -4.63 -14.95 -1.90
CA ILE A 147 -5.31 -15.68 -2.96
C ILE A 147 -4.29 -16.30 -3.92
N GLY A 148 -4.19 -17.63 -3.83
CA GLY A 148 -3.27 -18.47 -4.60
C GLY A 148 -2.00 -18.79 -3.82
N ALA A 149 -1.94 -19.97 -3.19
CA ALA A 149 -0.68 -20.59 -2.75
C ALA A 149 0.38 -20.58 -3.87
N ASN A 150 -0.09 -20.61 -5.12
CA ASN A 150 0.71 -20.49 -6.33
C ASN A 150 1.49 -19.17 -6.40
N ARG A 151 0.93 -18.02 -5.98
CA ARG A 151 1.61 -16.72 -6.09
C ARG A 151 2.85 -16.61 -5.21
N LEU A 152 2.80 -17.13 -3.98
CA LEU A 152 3.99 -17.16 -3.11
C LEU A 152 5.08 -18.07 -3.70
N GLY A 153 4.67 -19.20 -4.30
CA GLY A 153 5.57 -20.08 -5.03
C GLY A 153 6.17 -19.43 -6.28
N GLU A 154 5.38 -18.68 -7.05
CA GLU A 154 5.84 -17.88 -8.19
C GLU A 154 6.88 -16.83 -7.77
N MET A 155 6.62 -16.09 -6.68
CA MET A 155 7.57 -15.12 -6.12
C MET A 155 8.86 -15.79 -5.68
N ASP A 156 8.78 -16.96 -5.03
CA ASP A 156 9.97 -17.74 -4.65
C ASP A 156 10.73 -18.24 -5.89
N ASN A 157 10.03 -18.70 -6.92
CA ASN A 157 10.63 -19.11 -8.19
C ASN A 157 11.34 -17.95 -8.91
N ASP A 158 10.73 -16.76 -8.94
CA ASP A 158 11.34 -15.54 -9.49
C ASP A 158 12.61 -15.18 -8.72
N ARG A 159 12.59 -15.34 -7.39
CA ARG A 159 13.72 -15.08 -6.51
C ARG A 159 14.87 -16.05 -6.69
N LEU A 160 14.59 -17.34 -6.97
CA LEU A 160 15.63 -18.34 -7.24
C LEU A 160 16.53 -17.97 -8.42
N ALA A 161 16.06 -17.10 -9.33
CA ALA A 161 16.85 -16.64 -10.47
C ALA A 161 18.01 -15.70 -10.09
N TYR A 162 18.05 -15.19 -8.86
CA TYR A 162 19.15 -14.35 -8.36
C TYR A 162 19.57 -14.64 -6.92
N ALA A 163 18.84 -15.47 -6.17
CA ALA A 163 19.29 -15.95 -4.87
C ALA A 163 20.50 -16.88 -5.05
N ASN A 164 21.57 -16.64 -4.29
CA ASN A 164 22.80 -17.45 -4.35
C ASN A 164 22.62 -18.82 -3.67
N GLY A 165 21.95 -19.77 -4.34
CA GLY A 165 21.88 -21.18 -3.94
C GLY A 165 21.27 -21.47 -2.55
N ASP A 166 21.25 -22.74 -2.16
CA ASP A 166 20.53 -23.28 -0.98
C ASP A 166 20.94 -22.70 0.39
N VAL A 167 22.02 -21.91 0.46
CA VAL A 167 22.52 -21.39 1.74
C VAL A 167 21.72 -20.17 2.16
N GLY A 168 20.68 -20.42 2.96
CA GLY A 168 19.94 -19.37 3.65
C GLY A 168 18.77 -18.76 2.85
N PHE A 169 18.29 -19.45 1.81
CA PHE A 169 17.04 -19.06 1.15
C PHE A 169 15.86 -19.16 2.13
N GLN A 170 15.24 -18.03 2.43
CA GLN A 170 13.98 -17.97 3.16
C GLN A 170 12.84 -17.86 2.18
N SER A 171 11.78 -18.66 2.37
CA SER A 171 10.59 -18.54 1.55
C SER A 171 9.94 -17.17 1.76
N THR A 172 9.24 -16.68 0.75
CA THR A 172 8.55 -15.38 0.82
C THR A 172 7.58 -15.36 2.01
N LYS A 173 6.91 -16.49 2.27
CA LYS A 173 6.07 -16.67 3.45
C LYS A 173 6.82 -16.43 4.77
N GLN A 174 8.00 -17.04 4.94
CA GLN A 174 8.83 -16.85 6.15
C GLN A 174 9.32 -15.41 6.30
N ILE A 175 9.64 -14.75 5.18
CA ILE A 175 10.06 -13.36 5.20
C ILE A 175 8.92 -12.46 5.69
N MET A 176 7.72 -12.62 5.13
CA MET A 176 6.55 -11.79 5.43
C MET A 176 6.07 -11.92 6.87
N THR A 177 6.15 -13.11 7.48
CA THR A 177 5.78 -13.29 8.89
C THR A 177 6.64 -12.43 9.83
N SER A 178 7.89 -12.13 9.44
CA SER A 178 8.82 -11.29 10.20
C SER A 178 8.72 -9.77 9.97
N MET A 179 7.97 -9.32 8.96
CA MET A 179 7.93 -7.91 8.55
C MET A 179 7.12 -7.00 9.48
N SER A 180 7.44 -5.71 9.55
CA SER A 180 6.57 -4.71 10.19
C SER A 180 5.36 -4.35 9.31
N LYS A 181 4.47 -3.46 9.80
CA LYS A 181 3.33 -2.97 9.02
C LYS A 181 3.78 -2.16 7.80
N GLU A 182 4.74 -1.28 8.03
CA GLU A 182 5.34 -0.39 7.03
C GLU A 182 6.04 -1.20 5.94
N GLN A 183 6.77 -2.26 6.33
CA GLN A 183 7.42 -3.16 5.38
C GLN A 183 6.44 -3.95 4.53
N ILE A 184 5.26 -4.29 5.06
CA ILE A 184 4.20 -4.97 4.30
C ILE A 184 3.59 -4.05 3.25
N LEU A 185 3.57 -2.74 3.44
CA LEU A 185 3.13 -1.79 2.41
C LEU A 185 4.06 -1.78 1.19
N LEU A 186 5.33 -2.18 1.36
CA LEU A 186 6.26 -2.36 0.25
C LEU A 186 6.01 -3.67 -0.53
N MET A 187 4.97 -4.44 -0.18
CA MET A 187 4.62 -5.71 -0.83
C MET A 187 3.35 -5.59 -1.69
N PRO A 188 3.38 -6.01 -2.96
CA PRO A 188 2.20 -5.99 -3.82
C PRO A 188 1.04 -6.85 -3.32
N LEU A 189 1.33 -7.88 -2.51
CA LEU A 189 0.32 -8.79 -1.98
C LEU A 189 -0.68 -8.07 -1.05
N PHE A 190 -0.23 -7.10 -0.27
CA PHE A 190 -1.11 -6.34 0.62
C PHE A 190 -2.12 -5.52 -0.18
N TRP A 191 -1.64 -4.72 -1.13
CA TRP A 191 -2.49 -3.86 -1.95
C TRP A 191 -3.49 -4.66 -2.79
N ASN A 192 -3.04 -5.76 -3.40
CA ASN A 192 -3.94 -6.65 -4.14
C ASN A 192 -4.98 -7.30 -3.23
N ARG A 193 -4.61 -7.70 -2.00
CA ARG A 193 -5.57 -8.28 -1.07
C ARG A 193 -6.57 -7.23 -0.59
N LEU A 194 -6.11 -6.02 -0.25
CA LEU A 194 -6.98 -4.93 0.18
C LEU A 194 -8.01 -4.56 -0.89
N ARG A 195 -7.60 -4.47 -2.16
CA ARG A 195 -8.53 -4.28 -3.30
C ARG A 195 -9.63 -5.33 -3.32
N ILE A 196 -9.29 -6.59 -3.10
CA ILE A 196 -10.26 -7.69 -3.12
C ILE A 196 -11.21 -7.64 -1.92
N GLU A 197 -10.68 -7.38 -0.73
CA GLU A 197 -11.48 -7.21 0.50
C GLU A 197 -12.49 -6.05 0.39
N VAL A 198 -12.10 -4.98 -0.29
CA VAL A 198 -12.96 -3.80 -0.49
C VAL A 198 -13.93 -4.00 -1.65
N ALA A 199 -13.54 -4.72 -2.71
CA ALA A 199 -14.40 -4.94 -3.89
C ALA A 199 -15.66 -5.76 -3.59
N GLU A 200 -15.70 -6.50 -2.49
CA GLU A 200 -16.86 -7.31 -2.10
C GLU A 200 -18.00 -6.43 -1.57
N TYR A 201 -18.89 -6.01 -2.48
CA TYR A 201 -20.06 -5.18 -2.14
C TYR A 201 -20.96 -5.86 -1.10
N GLU A 202 -21.09 -7.19 -1.12
CA GLU A 202 -21.91 -7.91 -0.14
C GLU A 202 -21.39 -7.71 1.29
N ALA A 203 -20.07 -7.80 1.50
CA ALA A 203 -19.46 -7.54 2.80
C ALA A 203 -19.66 -6.08 3.26
N PHE A 204 -19.57 -5.11 2.34
CA PHE A 204 -19.87 -3.71 2.62
C PHE A 204 -21.34 -3.51 3.01
N ARG A 205 -22.24 -4.06 2.19
CA ARG A 205 -23.68 -4.00 2.34
C ARG A 205 -24.09 -4.59 3.68
N ASP A 206 -23.60 -5.77 4.01
CA ASP A 206 -23.94 -6.50 5.24
C ASP A 206 -23.40 -5.77 6.48
N CYS A 207 -22.17 -5.22 6.41
CA CYS A 207 -21.61 -4.39 7.48
C CYS A 207 -22.46 -3.14 7.75
N CYS A 208 -22.99 -2.52 6.70
CA CYS A 208 -23.89 -1.38 6.78
C CYS A 208 -25.37 -1.76 7.04
N ASN A 209 -25.65 -2.97 7.59
CA ASN A 209 -27.00 -3.51 7.79
C ASN A 209 -27.82 -3.50 6.48
N ALA A 210 -27.36 -4.25 5.49
CA ALA A 210 -27.92 -4.34 4.15
C ALA A 210 -27.92 -3.02 3.33
N GLY A 211 -27.11 -2.01 3.71
CA GLY A 211 -27.22 -0.65 3.17
C GLY A 211 -28.46 0.12 3.66
N ARG A 212 -29.29 -0.50 4.51
CA ARG A 212 -30.56 0.06 5.00
C ARG A 212 -30.35 1.30 5.86
N GLU A 213 -29.32 1.31 6.70
CA GLU A 213 -29.03 2.44 7.60
C GLU A 213 -28.67 3.70 6.81
N MET A 214 -27.85 3.54 5.77
CA MET A 214 -27.45 4.65 4.89
C MET A 214 -28.64 5.13 4.05
N ILE A 215 -29.44 4.20 3.50
CA ILE A 215 -30.69 4.56 2.78
C ILE A 215 -31.67 5.29 3.70
N MET A 216 -31.84 4.82 4.93
CA MET A 216 -32.72 5.45 5.92
C MET A 216 -32.24 6.86 6.25
N LEU A 217 -30.95 7.03 6.56
CA LEU A 217 -30.34 8.33 6.81
C LEU A 217 -30.58 9.29 5.65
N THR A 218 -30.30 8.87 4.41
CA THR A 218 -30.47 9.69 3.21
C THR A 218 -31.94 10.03 2.97
N THR A 219 -32.86 9.11 3.23
CA THR A 219 -34.30 9.34 3.09
C THR A 219 -34.80 10.37 4.10
N LEU A 220 -34.43 10.20 5.39
CA LEU A 220 -34.78 11.14 6.46
C LEU A 220 -34.17 12.53 6.22
N LEU A 221 -32.91 12.57 5.79
CA LEU A 221 -32.22 13.82 5.49
C LEU A 221 -32.86 14.58 4.32
N ASN A 222 -33.13 13.90 3.21
CA ASN A 222 -33.79 14.50 2.06
C ASN A 222 -35.20 15.00 2.40
N LYS A 223 -35.94 14.27 3.23
CA LYS A 223 -37.23 14.71 3.74
C LYS A 223 -37.09 15.98 4.57
N ALA A 224 -36.17 16.01 5.54
CA ALA A 224 -35.94 17.16 6.40
C ALA A 224 -35.51 18.40 5.60
N VAL A 225 -34.59 18.24 4.64
CA VAL A 225 -34.16 19.32 3.73
C VAL A 225 -35.32 19.84 2.88
N GLY A 226 -36.18 18.96 2.36
CA GLY A 226 -37.38 19.33 1.60
C GLY A 226 -38.40 20.11 2.42
N GLU A 227 -38.53 19.78 3.71
CA GLU A 227 -39.36 20.51 4.69
C GLU A 227 -38.72 21.85 5.12
N GLY A 228 -37.51 22.16 4.63
CA GLY A 228 -36.80 23.40 4.93
C GLY A 228 -35.95 23.36 6.20
N MET A 229 -35.80 22.19 6.82
CA MET A 229 -34.81 21.97 7.87
C MET A 229 -33.39 22.00 7.26
N PHE A 230 -32.40 22.52 7.99
CA PHE A 230 -31.00 22.64 7.53
C PHE A 230 -30.80 23.55 6.31
N SER A 231 -30.99 24.86 6.49
CA SER A 231 -30.88 25.87 5.42
C SER A 231 -29.53 25.84 4.68
N SER A 232 -28.43 25.60 5.40
CA SER A 232 -27.09 25.51 4.83
C SER A 232 -26.95 24.31 3.89
N LEU A 233 -27.44 23.14 4.30
CA LEU A 233 -27.39 21.93 3.49
C LEU A 233 -28.29 22.04 2.25
N ARG A 234 -29.46 22.69 2.40
CA ARG A 234 -30.37 22.99 1.29
C ARG A 234 -29.76 23.94 0.27
N ALA A 235 -28.96 24.92 0.70
CA ALA A 235 -28.32 25.87 -0.20
C ALA A 235 -27.29 25.19 -1.10
N GLU A 236 -26.57 24.19 -0.58
CA GLU A 236 -25.56 23.44 -1.32
C GLU A 236 -26.15 22.28 -2.14
N HIS A 237 -27.21 21.64 -1.63
CA HIS A 237 -27.87 20.51 -2.25
C HIS A 237 -29.39 20.76 -2.40
N PRO A 238 -29.80 21.59 -3.37
CA PRO A 238 -31.19 22.05 -3.49
C PRO A 238 -32.19 20.97 -3.90
N MET A 239 -31.72 19.89 -4.54
CA MET A 239 -32.56 18.81 -5.09
C MET A 239 -32.56 17.58 -4.17
N SER A 240 -31.38 17.06 -3.84
CA SER A 240 -31.20 15.93 -2.93
C SER A 240 -29.74 15.81 -2.50
N VAL A 241 -29.52 15.20 -1.33
CA VAL A 241 -28.21 14.83 -0.82
C VAL A 241 -27.83 13.47 -1.44
N PRO A 242 -26.77 13.38 -2.26
CA PRO A 242 -26.41 12.17 -3.00
C PRO A 242 -25.62 11.17 -2.15
N LEU A 243 -26.18 10.73 -1.02
CA LEU A 243 -25.54 9.77 -0.13
C LEU A 243 -26.11 8.36 -0.35
N GLY A 244 -25.59 7.66 -1.36
CA GLY A 244 -25.98 6.28 -1.69
C GLY A 244 -24.95 5.25 -1.23
N PRO A 245 -25.36 4.06 -0.74
CA PRO A 245 -24.41 3.01 -0.37
C PRO A 245 -23.61 2.48 -1.57
N ILE A 246 -24.25 2.35 -2.75
CA ILE A 246 -23.57 1.90 -3.97
C ILE A 246 -22.53 2.91 -4.43
N SER A 247 -22.93 4.19 -4.55
CA SER A 247 -22.01 5.25 -4.98
C SER A 247 -20.83 5.42 -4.02
N PHE A 248 -21.07 5.34 -2.71
CA PHE A 248 -20.01 5.38 -1.70
C PHE A 248 -19.04 4.20 -1.86
N HIS A 249 -19.56 2.99 -2.08
CA HIS A 249 -18.74 1.80 -2.26
C HIS A 249 -17.92 1.83 -3.55
N ASP A 250 -18.51 2.25 -4.66
CA ASP A 250 -17.83 2.43 -5.95
C ASP A 250 -16.69 3.45 -5.84
N GLU A 251 -16.94 4.56 -5.14
CA GLU A 251 -15.94 5.61 -4.87
C GLU A 251 -14.78 5.06 -4.04
N LEU A 252 -15.08 4.33 -2.96
CA LEU A 252 -14.09 3.66 -2.13
C LEU A 252 -13.26 2.66 -2.93
N CYS A 253 -13.90 1.81 -3.74
CA CYS A 253 -13.22 0.85 -4.60
C CYS A 253 -12.27 1.55 -5.57
N ARG A 254 -12.72 2.64 -6.18
CA ARG A 254 -11.92 3.43 -7.12
C ARG A 254 -10.70 4.05 -6.46
N GLU A 255 -10.84 4.66 -5.28
CA GLU A 255 -9.69 5.29 -4.61
C GLU A 255 -8.71 4.25 -4.05
N ILE A 256 -9.18 3.10 -3.54
CA ILE A 256 -8.31 1.98 -3.14
C ILE A 256 -7.58 1.39 -4.35
N ASP A 257 -8.25 1.28 -5.51
CA ASP A 257 -7.65 0.83 -6.75
C ASP A 257 -6.56 1.79 -7.24
N LYS A 258 -6.83 3.10 -7.23
CA LYS A 258 -5.87 4.15 -7.56
C LYS A 258 -4.66 4.10 -6.63
N LEU A 259 -4.89 4.10 -5.31
CA LEU A 259 -3.83 3.99 -4.31
C LEU A 259 -2.98 2.74 -4.54
N SER A 260 -3.60 1.58 -4.77
CA SER A 260 -2.87 0.35 -5.07
C SER A 260 -2.04 0.45 -6.35
N ARG A 261 -2.48 1.17 -7.39
CA ARG A 261 -1.70 1.37 -8.63
C ARG A 261 -0.51 2.31 -8.40
N ASP A 262 -0.65 3.29 -7.52
CA ASP A 262 0.43 4.21 -7.16
C ASP A 262 1.57 3.46 -6.44
N TRP A 263 1.25 2.44 -5.63
CA TRP A 263 2.24 1.57 -4.99
C TRP A 263 2.72 0.40 -5.87
N VAL A 264 1.82 -0.16 -6.68
CA VAL A 264 2.05 -1.33 -7.53
C VAL A 264 1.70 -0.97 -8.97
N PRO A 265 2.57 -0.25 -9.68
CA PRO A 265 2.32 0.13 -11.06
C PRO A 265 2.19 -1.13 -11.92
N PHE A 266 1.31 -1.07 -12.92
CA PHE A 266 1.25 -2.14 -13.92
C PHE A 266 2.61 -2.28 -14.61
N TYR A 267 2.98 -3.51 -14.98
CA TYR A 267 4.28 -3.79 -15.60
C TYR A 267 4.53 -2.98 -16.89
N GLY A 268 3.49 -2.49 -17.56
CA GLY A 268 3.60 -1.59 -18.72
C GLY A 268 3.89 -0.13 -18.38
N ASN A 269 3.75 0.28 -17.12
CA ASN A 269 4.00 1.64 -16.66
C ASN A 269 5.41 1.82 -16.07
N LEU A 270 6.16 0.74 -15.90
CA LEU A 270 7.57 0.79 -15.49
C LEU A 270 8.46 1.04 -16.71
N GLU A 271 9.60 1.69 -16.48
CA GLU A 271 10.55 2.06 -17.53
C GLU A 271 11.13 0.82 -18.23
N VAL A 272 11.29 -0.28 -17.49
CA VAL A 272 11.71 -1.59 -18.02
C VAL A 272 10.91 -2.72 -17.38
N PRO A 273 10.70 -3.84 -18.09
CA PRO A 273 9.96 -4.98 -17.56
C PRO A 273 10.75 -5.75 -16.48
N LEU A 274 10.34 -5.60 -15.21
CA LEU A 274 10.98 -6.22 -14.04
C LEU A 274 10.31 -7.54 -13.59
N HIS A 275 10.19 -8.51 -14.50
CA HIS A 275 9.49 -9.77 -14.25
C HIS A 275 10.02 -10.63 -13.10
N ARG A 276 11.23 -10.40 -12.59
CA ARG A 276 11.81 -11.17 -11.48
C ARG A 276 11.66 -10.49 -10.12
N THR A 277 11.00 -9.34 -10.10
CA THR A 277 10.85 -8.49 -8.90
C THR A 277 9.37 -8.19 -8.62
N THR A 278 8.49 -9.11 -9.02
CA THR A 278 7.03 -9.06 -8.84
C THR A 278 6.59 -9.01 -7.37
N HIS A 279 7.51 -9.32 -6.46
CA HIS A 279 7.29 -9.34 -5.02
C HIS A 279 7.55 -7.99 -4.34
N LEU A 280 8.03 -6.97 -5.06
CA LEU A 280 8.27 -5.62 -4.54
C LEU A 280 7.25 -4.63 -5.10
N ALA A 281 6.75 -3.73 -4.26
CA ALA A 281 5.93 -2.59 -4.66
C ALA A 281 6.89 -1.50 -5.16
N LEU A 282 7.02 -1.40 -6.48
CA LEU A 282 8.00 -0.52 -7.14
C LEU A 282 7.40 0.84 -7.54
N GLY A 283 6.22 1.17 -7.04
CA GLY A 283 5.55 2.45 -7.27
C GLY A 283 6.23 3.56 -6.49
N PHE A 284 6.95 4.40 -7.23
CA PHE A 284 7.67 5.55 -6.67
C PHE A 284 6.98 6.82 -7.09
N ALA A 285 6.92 7.77 -6.18
CA ALA A 285 6.51 9.13 -6.46
C ALA A 285 7.70 9.94 -7.03
N GLU A 286 7.41 11.04 -7.72
CA GLU A 286 8.45 11.83 -8.40
C GLU A 286 9.47 12.45 -7.44
N ASP A 287 9.05 12.72 -6.20
CA ASP A 287 9.93 13.20 -5.13
C ASP A 287 10.97 12.17 -4.69
N GLU A 288 10.73 10.87 -4.90
CA GLU A 288 11.71 9.82 -4.63
C GLU A 288 12.77 9.73 -5.75
N PHE A 289 12.46 10.24 -6.95
CA PHE A 289 13.40 10.33 -8.06
C PHE A 289 14.26 11.59 -8.04
N LYS A 290 13.91 12.60 -7.23
CA LYS A 290 14.63 13.88 -7.20
C LYS A 290 16.14 13.76 -6.93
N PHE A 291 16.56 12.68 -6.25
CA PHE A 291 17.96 12.41 -5.91
C PHE A 291 18.77 11.82 -7.08
N LEU A 292 18.12 11.43 -8.18
CA LEU A 292 18.83 11.00 -9.37
C LEU A 292 19.51 12.18 -10.05
N PRO A 293 20.53 11.93 -10.90
CA PRO A 293 21.06 12.96 -11.78
C PRO A 293 19.99 13.43 -12.78
N LEU A 294 20.15 14.66 -13.30
CA LEU A 294 19.23 15.25 -14.28
C LEU A 294 18.97 14.35 -15.50
N TRP A 295 20.01 13.67 -16.00
CA TRP A 295 19.89 12.76 -17.14
C TRP A 295 18.99 11.54 -16.86
N ALA A 296 18.73 11.22 -15.59
CA ALA A 296 17.88 10.11 -15.14
C ALA A 296 16.52 10.57 -14.59
N GLY A 297 16.14 11.84 -14.82
CA GLY A 297 14.90 12.42 -14.32
C GLY A 297 14.96 12.82 -12.84
N GLY A 298 16.16 13.18 -12.35
CA GLY A 298 16.27 14.00 -11.14
C GLY A 298 15.63 15.36 -11.32
N LEU A 299 15.19 15.98 -10.22
CA LEU A 299 14.66 17.33 -10.28
C LEU A 299 15.82 18.32 -10.40
N ASP A 300 15.74 19.19 -11.39
CA ASP A 300 16.55 20.41 -11.44
C ASP A 300 15.95 21.38 -10.44
N ASP A 301 16.47 21.40 -9.22
CA ASP A 301 16.04 22.35 -8.20
C ASP A 301 16.67 23.74 -8.41
N GLU A 302 17.27 23.99 -9.58
CA GLU A 302 17.97 25.21 -9.98
C GLU A 302 19.13 25.59 -9.05
N THR A 303 19.46 24.76 -8.05
CA THR A 303 20.60 24.99 -7.16
C THR A 303 21.92 24.65 -7.84
N GLY A 304 21.87 23.95 -8.98
CA GLY A 304 23.05 23.56 -9.76
C GLY A 304 23.98 22.57 -9.05
N ALA A 305 23.62 22.08 -7.86
CA ALA A 305 24.52 21.34 -6.99
C ALA A 305 23.79 20.21 -6.24
N VAL A 306 23.50 19.11 -6.95
CA VAL A 306 23.19 17.84 -6.24
C VAL A 306 24.49 17.06 -5.93
N PHE A 307 25.62 17.38 -6.60
CA PHE A 307 26.93 16.75 -6.30
C PHE A 307 28.17 17.66 -6.47
N ASP A 308 28.02 18.97 -6.75
CA ASP A 308 29.18 19.87 -6.90
C ASP A 308 29.63 20.54 -5.57
N ASP A 309 28.93 20.31 -4.45
CA ASP A 309 29.21 20.93 -3.14
C ASP A 309 30.31 20.20 -2.32
N MET A 310 31.39 19.83 -2.97
CA MET A 310 32.67 20.21 -2.37
C MET A 310 33.14 21.41 -3.16
N ASP A 311 32.87 22.61 -2.63
CA ASP A 311 33.73 23.76 -2.84
C ASP A 311 35.16 23.24 -2.73
N VAL A 312 35.81 22.99 -3.88
CA VAL A 312 37.25 22.79 -3.92
C VAL A 312 37.75 24.08 -3.29
N PRO A 313 38.32 24.05 -2.07
CA PRO A 313 38.65 25.27 -1.38
C PRO A 313 39.51 26.09 -2.33
N ASP A 314 39.17 27.35 -2.56
CA ASP A 314 39.93 28.23 -3.44
C ASP A 314 41.41 28.05 -3.13
N THR A 315 42.12 27.36 -4.04
CA THR A 315 43.54 27.10 -3.88
C THR A 315 44.24 28.36 -4.32
N ASP A 316 44.24 29.35 -3.42
CA ASP A 316 44.92 30.64 -3.57
C ASP A 316 46.45 30.46 -3.76
N MET A 317 46.94 29.23 -3.58
CA MET A 317 48.30 28.79 -3.85
C MET A 317 48.25 27.71 -4.93
N GLY A 318 48.55 28.10 -6.18
CA GLY A 318 48.79 27.15 -7.27
C GLY A 318 49.90 26.15 -6.92
N PRO A 319 50.04 25.06 -7.69
CA PRO A 319 51.01 23.99 -7.42
C PRO A 319 52.43 24.54 -7.41
N ASN A 320 53.00 24.72 -6.22
CA ASN A 320 54.41 25.02 -6.05
C ASN A 320 55.17 23.69 -5.95
N GLN A 321 55.80 23.32 -7.06
CA GLN A 321 56.74 22.20 -7.27
C GLN A 321 56.14 20.84 -7.64
N PRO A 322 56.87 20.00 -8.40
CA PRO A 322 56.39 18.69 -8.83
C PRO A 322 56.45 17.70 -7.66
N GLY A 323 55.31 17.43 -7.04
CA GLY A 323 55.15 16.42 -5.99
C GLY A 323 53.73 16.41 -5.39
N PRO A 324 53.24 15.28 -4.85
CA PRO A 324 51.83 15.06 -4.54
C PRO A 324 51.40 15.57 -3.15
N ALA A 325 51.85 16.76 -2.75
CA ALA A 325 51.51 17.35 -1.46
C ALA A 325 50.66 18.60 -1.64
N TYR A 326 49.34 18.47 -1.49
CA TYR A 326 48.43 19.60 -1.37
C TYR A 326 48.39 20.03 0.10
N ILE A 327 48.73 21.29 0.38
CA ILE A 327 48.57 21.92 1.70
C ILE A 327 47.38 22.87 1.58
N THR A 328 46.25 22.50 2.17
CA THR A 328 45.11 23.42 2.33
C THR A 328 45.45 24.45 3.42
N GLY A 329 45.20 25.73 3.14
CA GLY A 329 45.75 26.85 3.88
C GLY A 329 45.29 26.99 5.34
N LYS A 330 46.21 27.53 6.15
CA LYS A 330 46.05 28.18 7.48
C LYS A 330 45.30 27.39 8.56
N THR A 331 46.00 26.45 9.19
CA THR A 331 45.68 26.05 10.56
C THR A 331 46.01 27.22 11.50
N ILE A 332 44.98 27.89 12.04
CA ILE A 332 45.17 28.82 13.16
C ILE A 332 45.51 27.96 14.37
N ALA A 333 46.77 27.99 14.80
CA ALA A 333 47.20 27.33 16.02
C ALA A 333 46.53 28.00 17.24
N PRO A 334 45.83 27.27 18.13
CA PRO A 334 45.48 27.82 19.43
C PRO A 334 46.77 28.00 20.24
N SER A 335 47.06 29.26 20.56
CA SER A 335 48.17 29.64 21.42
C SER A 335 47.90 29.23 22.88
N SER A 336 48.41 28.09 23.30
CA SER A 336 48.94 27.94 24.66
C SER A 336 49.95 26.81 24.73
N THR A 337 51.15 27.22 25.09
CA THR A 337 52.42 26.52 25.20
C THR A 337 52.40 25.33 26.17
N ALA A 338 52.79 24.14 25.70
CA ALA A 338 53.53 23.16 26.47
C ALA A 338 54.19 22.15 25.52
N ASP A 339 55.41 22.53 25.15
CA ASP A 339 56.53 21.77 24.63
C ASP A 339 56.53 20.26 24.95
N SER A 340 56.62 19.43 23.90
CA SER A 340 57.30 18.11 23.89
C SER A 340 57.28 17.56 22.46
N ASP A 341 58.35 17.86 21.72
CA ASP A 341 58.74 17.17 20.49
C ASP A 341 58.86 15.65 20.70
N ILE A 342 58.01 14.87 20.04
CA ILE A 342 58.29 13.45 19.75
C ILE A 342 57.85 13.13 18.31
N THR A 343 58.83 13.12 17.43
CA THR A 343 58.78 12.50 16.11
C THR A 343 58.95 10.98 16.29
N ILE A 344 57.97 10.15 15.90
CA ILE A 344 58.14 8.69 15.86
C ILE A 344 58.03 8.21 14.41
N ILE A 345 59.21 7.98 13.82
CA ILE A 345 59.41 7.18 12.62
C ILE A 345 59.83 5.78 13.09
N GLY A 346 59.00 4.76 12.80
CA GLY A 346 59.40 3.36 12.70
C GLY A 346 59.63 2.57 13.99
N GLY A 347 59.05 1.37 14.06
CA GLY A 347 59.43 0.29 14.98
C GLY A 347 58.46 0.07 16.14
N GLY A 348 57.91 -1.14 16.24
CA GLY A 348 56.82 -1.48 17.14
C GLY A 348 57.17 -1.46 18.62
N MET A 349 56.18 -1.06 19.44
CA MET A 349 55.75 -1.72 20.68
C MET A 349 54.49 -0.99 21.21
N SER A 350 53.61 -1.79 21.81
CA SER A 350 52.35 -1.39 22.46
C SER A 350 52.55 -0.50 23.69
N VAL A 351 51.79 0.60 23.81
CA VAL A 351 51.43 1.20 25.11
C VAL A 351 50.01 1.80 25.05
N GLN A 352 49.25 1.43 26.08
CA GLN A 352 47.90 1.84 26.46
C GLN A 352 47.94 3.16 27.27
N ALA A 353 47.16 4.17 26.90
CA ALA A 353 46.86 5.35 27.72
C ALA A 353 45.44 5.84 27.37
N VAL A 354 44.43 5.48 28.16
CA VAL A 354 43.80 6.26 29.26
C VAL A 354 43.22 7.60 28.80
N GLN A 355 41.88 7.58 28.77
CA GLN A 355 40.89 8.66 28.75
C GLN A 355 41.34 10.03 29.33
N SER A 356 40.95 11.08 28.62
CA SER A 356 40.42 12.31 29.23
C SER A 356 39.21 12.75 28.42
N GLY A 357 38.03 12.68 29.05
CA GLY A 357 36.76 13.06 28.46
C GLY A 357 36.51 14.57 28.54
N ALA A 358 35.72 15.07 27.60
CA ALA A 358 34.96 16.30 27.73
C ALA A 358 33.55 16.04 27.20
N ASN A 359 32.67 15.61 28.11
CA ASN A 359 31.22 15.63 27.89
C ASN A 359 30.68 16.87 28.60
N THR A 360 29.93 17.71 27.88
CA THR A 360 28.93 18.65 28.43
C THR A 360 27.56 18.01 28.16
N ASN A 361 26.95 17.33 29.14
CA ASN A 361 25.85 17.80 30.03
C ASN A 361 24.67 18.40 29.26
N ALA A 362 23.42 17.90 29.36
CA ALA A 362 22.64 17.54 30.55
C ALA A 362 21.46 16.59 30.19
N SER A 363 20.80 15.79 31.03
CA SER A 363 20.96 15.33 32.43
C SER A 363 19.84 14.32 32.78
N VAL A 364 20.20 13.19 33.41
CA VAL A 364 19.58 12.56 34.62
C VAL A 364 18.15 11.97 34.49
N SER A 365 17.88 10.68 34.77
CA SER A 365 17.91 10.10 36.13
C SER A 365 17.83 8.56 36.22
N LYS A 366 18.78 8.01 37.00
CA LYS A 366 18.73 6.89 37.97
C LYS A 366 18.57 5.42 37.52
N THR A 367 19.75 4.81 37.45
CA THR A 367 20.14 3.45 37.85
C THR A 367 19.62 2.97 39.22
N THR A 368 19.36 1.67 39.35
CA THR A 368 19.80 0.86 40.50
C THR A 368 20.41 -0.42 39.93
N GLY A 369 21.70 -0.65 40.23
CA GLY A 369 22.48 -1.75 39.67
C GLY A 369 22.48 -3.02 40.52
N SER A 370 22.97 -4.10 39.91
CA SER A 370 23.75 -5.12 40.63
C SER A 370 24.67 -5.82 39.63
N PHE A 371 25.97 -5.75 39.90
CA PHE A 371 27.05 -6.46 39.21
C PHE A 371 27.17 -7.88 39.78
N VAL A 372 27.25 -8.90 38.92
CA VAL A 372 27.81 -10.21 39.30
C VAL A 372 28.85 -10.67 38.27
N LYS A 373 30.09 -10.45 38.68
CA LYS A 373 31.35 -11.21 38.50
C LYS A 373 31.27 -12.53 37.69
N VAL A 374 32.06 -12.58 36.62
CA VAL A 374 32.49 -13.83 35.94
C VAL A 374 33.84 -14.27 36.53
N SER A 375 34.04 -15.58 36.71
CA SER A 375 35.37 -16.19 36.72
C SER A 375 35.33 -17.57 36.04
N PRO A 376 36.41 -18.00 35.37
CA PRO A 376 36.43 -19.13 34.44
C PRO A 376 37.17 -20.36 35.00
N SER A 377 36.87 -21.55 34.45
CA SER A 377 37.67 -22.81 34.41
C SER A 377 36.66 -23.98 34.18
N GLU A 378 36.86 -25.10 33.47
CA GLU A 378 38.03 -25.89 33.05
C GLU A 378 37.71 -26.70 31.78
N THR A 379 38.78 -27.08 31.09
CA THR A 379 38.90 -28.09 30.03
C THR A 379 38.68 -29.53 30.54
N SER A 380 38.15 -30.45 29.71
CA SER A 380 38.82 -31.71 29.29
C SER A 380 37.89 -32.83 28.77
N ASN A 381 38.44 -33.58 27.80
CA ASN A 381 38.18 -34.97 27.34
C ASN A 381 36.97 -35.21 26.41
N LEU A 382 37.13 -35.55 25.11
CA LEU A 382 37.76 -36.70 24.41
C LEU A 382 37.06 -38.07 24.59
N GLU A 383 36.58 -38.54 23.43
CA GLU A 383 36.63 -39.90 22.86
C GLU A 383 35.52 -40.95 23.04
N ASN A 384 35.26 -41.59 21.88
CA ASN A 384 34.71 -42.93 21.59
C ASN A 384 33.19 -43.10 21.52
N LEU A 385 32.59 -43.93 20.66
CA LEU A 385 32.83 -44.56 19.34
C LEU A 385 31.57 -45.43 19.08
N ASP A 386 31.40 -45.96 17.86
CA ASP A 386 30.39 -46.95 17.38
C ASP A 386 29.02 -46.39 16.94
N LEU A 387 28.59 -46.40 15.66
CA LEU A 387 28.79 -47.24 14.46
C LEU A 387 27.99 -48.55 14.45
N MET A 388 26.80 -48.53 13.82
CA MET A 388 26.15 -49.63 13.08
C MET A 388 24.99 -49.03 12.23
N HIS A 389 25.08 -48.95 10.90
CA HIS A 389 24.80 -49.97 9.86
C HIS A 389 23.33 -50.39 9.71
N SER A 390 22.70 -49.94 8.61
CA SER A 390 21.89 -50.73 7.64
C SER A 390 21.38 -49.74 6.57
N ASP A 391 21.95 -49.74 5.36
CA ASP A 391 21.56 -50.52 4.17
C ASP A 391 20.99 -49.56 3.11
N THR A 392 21.74 -49.20 2.06
CA THR A 392 22.13 -49.95 0.84
C THR A 392 21.03 -50.05 -0.24
N LYS A 393 21.45 -49.66 -1.46
CA LYS A 393 20.83 -49.81 -2.80
C LYS A 393 19.83 -48.69 -3.17
N SER A 394 19.90 -48.03 -4.33
CA SER A 394 20.50 -48.42 -5.61
C SER A 394 20.82 -47.19 -6.45
N MET A 395 22.05 -47.09 -6.96
CA MET A 395 22.39 -46.21 -8.07
C MET A 395 21.97 -46.85 -9.41
N ARG A 396 21.80 -45.98 -10.41
CA ARG A 396 22.08 -46.19 -11.84
C ARG A 396 20.91 -46.65 -12.71
N SER A 397 20.37 -45.69 -13.47
CA SER A 397 20.31 -45.87 -14.92
C SER A 397 20.44 -44.53 -15.63
N ALA A 398 21.37 -44.49 -16.58
CA ALA A 398 21.63 -43.39 -17.48
C ALA A 398 21.24 -43.84 -18.89
N MET A 399 20.85 -42.85 -19.71
CA MET A 399 20.85 -42.86 -21.18
C MET A 399 19.80 -43.70 -21.93
N GLY A 400 19.13 -43.02 -22.87
CA GLY A 400 18.70 -43.59 -24.15
C GLY A 400 17.20 -43.52 -24.40
N GLY A 401 16.77 -42.57 -25.23
CA GLY A 401 15.39 -42.52 -25.70
C GLY A 401 15.06 -41.30 -26.56
N ILE A 402 15.68 -41.20 -27.73
CA ILE A 402 15.19 -40.36 -28.84
C ILE A 402 13.80 -40.90 -29.25
N GLY A 403 12.78 -40.03 -29.23
CA GLY A 403 11.43 -40.36 -29.65
C GLY A 403 10.64 -39.09 -29.99
N ILE A 404 10.59 -38.80 -31.29
CA ILE A 404 9.77 -37.79 -31.97
C ILE A 404 8.29 -38.08 -31.72
N PHE A 405 7.48 -37.06 -31.36
CA PHE A 405 6.06 -36.82 -31.74
C PHE A 405 5.60 -35.54 -31.00
N SER A 406 5.42 -34.43 -31.71
CA SER A 406 4.12 -33.89 -32.15
C SER A 406 3.52 -32.85 -31.20
N ASP A 407 3.61 -31.63 -31.69
CA ASP A 407 2.83 -30.43 -31.41
C ASP A 407 1.40 -30.72 -30.86
N SER A 408 1.08 -30.19 -29.69
CA SER A 408 -0.26 -29.77 -29.29
C SER A 408 -0.24 -29.06 -27.92
N SER A 409 -1.01 -27.97 -27.83
CA SER A 409 -1.44 -27.28 -26.60
C SER A 409 -0.68 -26.01 -26.19
N THR A 410 -0.62 -25.05 -27.09
CA THR A 410 -0.86 -23.64 -26.74
C THR A 410 -2.36 -23.36 -26.85
N ARG A 411 -3.10 -23.45 -25.73
CA ARG A 411 -4.48 -22.91 -25.56
C ARG A 411 -5.01 -23.24 -24.15
N SER A 412 -4.97 -22.27 -23.25
CA SER A 412 -6.07 -22.01 -22.31
C SER A 412 -5.77 -20.80 -21.43
N LEU A 413 -6.81 -20.00 -21.17
CA LEU A 413 -6.88 -18.83 -20.30
C LEU A 413 -6.54 -17.46 -20.92
N ARG A 414 -7.00 -17.24 -22.16
CA ARG A 414 -7.63 -15.96 -22.53
C ARG A 414 -9.07 -16.27 -22.93
N ASN A 415 -10.02 -15.89 -22.09
CA ASN A 415 -11.42 -15.58 -22.40
C ASN A 415 -12.18 -15.35 -21.09
N ALA A 416 -12.39 -14.08 -20.75
CA ALA A 416 -13.64 -13.56 -20.19
C ALA A 416 -13.60 -12.03 -20.32
N MET A 417 -14.67 -11.48 -20.91
CA MET A 417 -14.96 -10.06 -21.12
C MET A 417 -14.37 -9.43 -22.38
N ASP A 418 -15.01 -9.75 -23.51
CA ASP A 418 -15.59 -8.74 -24.42
C ASP A 418 -16.64 -9.43 -25.29
N ASP A 419 -17.92 -9.23 -24.96
CA ASP A 419 -19.03 -9.40 -25.92
C ASP A 419 -20.26 -8.61 -25.44
N ILE A 420 -20.33 -7.32 -25.81
CA ILE A 420 -21.58 -6.71 -26.30
C ILE A 420 -21.17 -5.88 -27.51
N GLY A 421 -21.26 -6.50 -28.69
CA GLY A 421 -21.25 -5.78 -29.95
C GLY A 421 -22.57 -5.03 -30.18
N MET A 422 -22.46 -3.83 -30.74
CA MET A 422 -23.45 -3.29 -31.68
C MET A 422 -22.67 -2.61 -32.82
N ALA A 423 -23.04 -3.02 -34.03
CA ALA A 423 -22.56 -2.61 -35.35
C ALA A 423 -22.55 -1.07 -35.53
N SER A 424 -21.55 -0.47 -36.18
CA SER A 424 -21.49 -0.18 -37.63
C SER A 424 -22.85 0.34 -38.17
N GLU A 425 -22.95 1.53 -38.76
CA GLU A 425 -22.14 2.05 -39.86
C GLU A 425 -22.36 3.58 -40.02
N SER A 426 -21.38 4.19 -40.69
CA SER A 426 -21.31 5.49 -41.38
C SER A 426 -22.56 6.39 -41.47
N ASP A 427 -22.35 7.72 -41.38
CA ASP A 427 -22.37 8.53 -42.60
C ASP A 427 -21.90 9.98 -42.44
N GLU A 428 -21.38 10.44 -43.58
CA GLU A 428 -20.75 11.71 -43.89
C GLU A 428 -21.78 12.83 -44.11
N VAL A 429 -21.23 14.04 -44.11
CA VAL A 429 -21.84 15.37 -44.18
C VAL A 429 -22.72 15.61 -45.42
N GLY A 430 -23.83 16.36 -45.25
CA GLY A 430 -24.53 17.02 -46.36
C GLY A 430 -25.70 17.90 -45.93
N ASP A 431 -25.49 19.21 -45.93
CA ASP A 431 -26.54 20.24 -45.91
C ASP A 431 -27.50 20.08 -47.09
N ILE A 432 -28.80 20.36 -46.89
CA ILE A 432 -29.73 20.97 -47.87
C ILE A 432 -30.97 21.49 -47.11
N GLU A 433 -31.21 22.80 -47.23
CA GLU A 433 -32.48 23.45 -46.94
C GLU A 433 -33.57 22.95 -47.92
N SER A 434 -34.82 22.75 -47.46
CA SER A 434 -36.01 23.19 -48.20
C SER A 434 -37.29 22.93 -47.41
N SER A 435 -38.04 24.02 -47.23
CA SER A 435 -39.46 24.12 -46.91
C SER A 435 -40.37 23.13 -47.64
N HIS A 436 -41.41 22.59 -46.96
CA HIS A 436 -42.81 22.68 -47.43
C HIS A 436 -43.83 22.26 -46.36
N ASN A 437 -44.95 23.01 -46.35
CA ASN A 437 -46.16 22.87 -45.53
C ASN A 437 -47.06 21.70 -45.97
N ILE A 438 -48.19 21.57 -45.24
CA ILE A 438 -49.53 20.99 -45.56
C ILE A 438 -49.83 19.90 -44.53
N ASP A 439 -50.69 20.19 -43.52
CA ASP A 439 -52.16 19.97 -43.47
C ASP A 439 -52.48 18.46 -43.54
N ASP A 440 -53.46 17.85 -42.90
CA ASP A 440 -54.61 18.20 -42.05
C ASP A 440 -55.13 16.83 -41.53
N ASP A 441 -56.23 16.86 -40.78
CA ASP A 441 -57.19 15.76 -40.54
C ASP A 441 -57.01 14.90 -39.27
N ASP A 442 -57.62 15.40 -38.20
CA ASP A 442 -58.86 14.86 -37.59
C ASP A 442 -59.12 13.35 -37.75
N ASP A 443 -59.32 12.63 -36.64
CA ASP A 443 -60.67 12.21 -36.27
C ASP A 443 -60.73 11.49 -34.91
N ASP A 444 -61.82 11.82 -34.22
CA ASP A 444 -62.33 11.29 -32.97
C ASP A 444 -62.54 9.77 -32.99
N ASP A 445 -62.43 9.12 -31.82
CA ASP A 445 -63.53 8.28 -31.35
C ASP A 445 -63.37 7.90 -29.87
N ALA A 446 -64.26 8.47 -29.07
CA ALA A 446 -64.56 8.09 -27.70
C ALA A 446 -65.58 6.96 -27.67
N GLN A 447 -65.34 5.88 -26.91
CA GLN A 447 -66.44 5.10 -26.32
C GLN A 447 -66.13 4.63 -24.89
N SER A 448 -66.92 5.20 -23.98
CA SER A 448 -67.23 4.72 -22.63
C SER A 448 -67.96 3.38 -22.64
N LEU A 449 -67.86 2.58 -21.57
CA LEU A 449 -68.93 1.75 -20.96
C LEU A 449 -68.34 1.15 -19.66
N ALA A 450 -68.67 1.69 -18.48
CA ALA A 450 -69.83 1.34 -17.65
C ALA A 450 -69.55 0.20 -16.65
N ALA A 451 -69.80 0.53 -15.38
CA ALA A 451 -69.73 -0.33 -14.21
C ALA A 451 -70.83 -1.40 -14.20
N ASN A 452 -70.59 -2.51 -13.48
CA ASN A 452 -71.55 -2.96 -12.48
C ASN A 452 -70.93 -3.89 -11.41
N PRO A 453 -71.45 -3.84 -10.16
CA PRO A 453 -71.02 -4.62 -9.01
C PRO A 453 -71.96 -5.83 -8.74
N ASP A 454 -71.53 -6.64 -7.77
CA ASP A 454 -72.25 -7.69 -7.02
C ASP A 454 -72.75 -8.91 -7.82
N ASP A 455 -72.42 -10.13 -7.35
CA ASP A 455 -73.38 -11.07 -6.74
C ASP A 455 -72.84 -12.53 -6.61
N ILE A 456 -73.34 -13.22 -5.57
CA ILE A 456 -73.51 -14.68 -5.39
C ILE A 456 -72.36 -15.55 -4.83
N THR A 457 -72.49 -15.79 -3.51
CA THR A 457 -72.57 -17.05 -2.75
C THR A 457 -71.66 -18.25 -3.03
N ALA A 458 -71.15 -18.86 -1.94
CA ALA A 458 -71.57 -20.18 -1.41
C ALA A 458 -70.41 -21.01 -0.85
N ASP A 459 -70.49 -21.24 0.46
CA ASP A 459 -70.25 -22.50 1.19
C ASP A 459 -69.38 -23.59 0.54
N SER A 460 -68.32 -23.97 1.27
CA SER A 460 -68.07 -25.38 1.58
C SER A 460 -67.22 -25.52 2.85
N ASP A 461 -67.91 -25.95 3.91
CA ASP A 461 -67.34 -26.77 4.97
C ASP A 461 -66.56 -27.96 4.39
N SER A 462 -65.42 -28.29 4.98
CA SER A 462 -65.20 -29.59 5.64
C SER A 462 -63.72 -29.95 5.80
N MET A 463 -63.48 -30.68 6.88
CA MET A 463 -62.36 -31.61 7.12
C MET A 463 -61.07 -31.01 7.69
N SER A 464 -61.14 -30.86 9.01
CA SER A 464 -60.24 -31.55 9.94
C SER A 464 -59.44 -32.71 9.33
N ASP A 465 -58.12 -32.68 9.48
CA ASP A 465 -57.45 -33.87 9.98
C ASP A 465 -56.20 -33.52 10.79
N ASP A 466 -56.12 -34.22 11.91
CA ASP A 466 -55.07 -34.22 12.91
C ASP A 466 -53.75 -34.73 12.33
N SER A 467 -52.62 -34.23 12.82
CA SER A 467 -51.58 -35.09 13.44
C SER A 467 -50.35 -34.29 13.86
N ASP A 468 -50.40 -33.91 15.13
CA ASP A 468 -49.36 -34.06 16.15
C ASP A 468 -48.15 -34.94 15.74
N TRP A 469 -46.96 -34.34 15.71
CA TRP A 469 -45.68 -35.04 15.79
C TRP A 469 -44.74 -34.23 16.69
N THR A 470 -44.89 -34.43 17.99
CA THR A 470 -43.81 -34.23 18.96
C THR A 470 -42.88 -35.45 18.96
N ASP A 471 -41.59 -35.14 18.95
CA ASP A 471 -40.57 -35.71 19.83
C ASP A 471 -39.91 -37.08 19.56
N ILE A 472 -38.58 -37.02 19.77
CA ILE A 472 -37.62 -38.06 20.16
C ILE A 472 -37.05 -38.91 19.01
N TYR A 473 -35.75 -38.77 18.76
CA TYR A 473 -34.76 -39.80 19.10
C TYR A 473 -33.31 -39.25 19.05
N ASN A 474 -32.62 -39.47 20.18
CA ASN A 474 -31.19 -39.79 20.37
C ASN A 474 -30.10 -39.07 19.59
#